data_AF-A0A0Q4NNN7-F1
#
_entry.id   AF-A0A0Q4NNN7-F1
#
_cell.length_a   1.000
_cell.length_b   1.000
_cell.length_c   1.000
_cell.angle_alpha   90.00
_cell.angle_beta   90.00
_cell.angle_gamma   90.00
#
_symmetry.space_group_name_H-M   'P 1'
#
loop_
_entity.id
_entity.type
_entity.pdbx_description
1 polymer ?
#
loop_
_entity_poly.entity_id
_entity_poly.type
_entity_poly.pdbx_seq_one_letter_code
_entity_poly.pdbx_strand_id
1 'polypeptide(L)'
;MESSATSRNIAREIENEIIVRIAERGVTAVAKEIGVDKSRVSRWQSKGGLVEKASQLLAAIDFQRPEGMVLFRGEETAELAKGLIAMLDHLRNGGTGG
;
A
#
# COMPACT_ATOMS: atom_id res chain seq x y z
N MET A 1 24.81 3.02 -14.23
CA MET A 1 23.71 2.89 -15.22
C MET A 1 22.63 1.88 -14.78
N GLU A 2 22.78 1.17 -13.65
CA GLU A 2 21.80 0.18 -13.15
C GLU A 2 20.57 0.79 -12.43
N SER A 3 20.63 2.05 -11.99
CA SER A 3 19.57 2.67 -11.17
C SER A 3 18.23 2.92 -11.92
N SER A 4 18.26 3.07 -13.24
CA SER A 4 17.06 3.42 -14.03
C SER A 4 16.11 2.23 -14.25
N ALA A 5 16.64 1.01 -14.35
CA ALA A 5 15.82 -0.19 -14.53
C ALA A 5 15.12 -0.58 -13.23
N THR A 6 15.85 -0.52 -12.11
CA THR A 6 15.33 -0.79 -10.76
C THR A 6 14.23 0.22 -10.39
N SER A 7 14.47 1.52 -10.61
CA SER A 7 13.46 2.57 -10.33
C SER A 7 12.18 2.40 -11.14
N ARG A 8 12.27 1.93 -12.40
CA ARG A 8 11.09 1.66 -13.23
C ARG A 8 10.30 0.43 -12.77
N ASN A 9 10.98 -0.59 -12.24
CA ASN A 9 10.30 -1.76 -11.66
C ASN A 9 9.59 -1.38 -10.36
N ILE A 10 10.24 -0.63 -9.48
CA ILE A 10 9.64 -0.13 -8.22
C ILE A 10 8.42 0.74 -8.52
N ALA A 11 8.52 1.68 -9.46
CA ALA A 11 7.39 2.52 -9.86
C ALA A 11 6.19 1.68 -10.34
N ARG A 12 6.44 0.56 -11.04
CA ARG A 12 5.38 -0.31 -11.54
C ARG A 12 4.75 -1.18 -10.45
N GLU A 13 5.53 -1.59 -9.45
CA GLU A 13 5.01 -2.27 -8.27
C GLU A 13 4.08 -1.35 -7.46
N ILE A 14 4.51 -0.11 -7.23
CA ILE A 14 3.72 0.92 -6.54
C ILE A 14 2.42 1.22 -7.33
N GLU A 15 2.51 1.35 -8.65
CA GLU A 15 1.35 1.58 -9.52
C GLU A 15 0.32 0.47 -9.38
N ASN A 16 0.75 -0.79 -9.50
CA ASN A 16 -0.13 -1.94 -9.32
C ASN A 16 -0.77 -1.95 -7.92
N GLU A 17 0.01 -1.66 -6.88
CA GLU A 17 -0.50 -1.63 -5.51
C GLU A 17 -1.60 -0.56 -5.33
N ILE A 18 -1.39 0.64 -5.88
CA ILE A 18 -2.39 1.71 -5.83
C ILE A 18 -3.67 1.28 -6.57
N ILE A 19 -3.55 0.69 -7.77
CA ILE A 19 -4.69 0.23 -8.56
C ILE A 19 -5.48 -0.86 -7.80
N VAL A 20 -4.80 -1.86 -7.26
CA VAL A 20 -5.42 -2.93 -6.46
C VAL A 20 -6.16 -2.34 -5.27
N ARG A 21 -5.56 -1.39 -4.54
CA ARG A 21 -6.19 -0.77 -3.38
C ARG A 21 -7.40 0.11 -3.73
N ILE A 22 -7.37 0.77 -4.89
CA ILE A 22 -8.54 1.50 -5.41
C ILE A 22 -9.66 0.52 -5.79
N ALA A 23 -9.32 -0.61 -6.40
CA ALA A 23 -10.28 -1.64 -6.76
C ALA A 23 -10.92 -2.28 -5.52
N GLU A 24 -10.13 -2.62 -4.50
CA GLU A 24 -10.59 -3.18 -3.22
C GLU A 24 -11.53 -2.23 -2.47
N ARG A 25 -11.22 -0.93 -2.42
CA ARG A 25 -12.10 0.07 -1.79
C ARG A 25 -13.31 0.42 -2.67
N GLY A 26 -13.18 0.27 -3.98
CA GLY A 26 -14.16 0.71 -4.96
C GLY A 26 -14.01 2.18 -5.35
N VAL A 27 -14.03 2.43 -6.66
CA VAL A 27 -13.86 3.77 -7.28
C VAL A 27 -14.79 4.81 -6.68
N THR A 28 -16.06 4.46 -6.42
CA THR A 28 -17.06 5.37 -5.84
C THR A 28 -16.74 5.76 -4.40
N ALA A 29 -16.28 4.82 -3.58
CA ALA A 29 -15.93 5.09 -2.19
C ALA A 29 -14.68 5.98 -2.11
N VAL A 30 -13.67 5.66 -2.91
CA VAL A 30 -12.45 6.47 -3.05
C VAL A 30 -12.80 7.89 -3.50
N ALA A 31 -13.63 8.02 -4.55
CA ALA A 31 -14.07 9.31 -5.07
C ALA A 31 -14.79 10.17 -4.01
N LYS A 32 -15.68 9.56 -3.23
CA LYS A 32 -16.41 10.22 -2.14
C LYS A 32 -15.47 10.73 -1.05
N GLU A 33 -14.50 9.92 -0.65
CA GLU A 33 -13.59 10.23 0.48
C GLU A 33 -12.64 11.40 0.17
N ILE A 34 -12.21 11.52 -1.09
CA ILE A 34 -11.35 12.60 -1.56
C ILE A 34 -12.12 13.77 -2.19
N GLY A 35 -13.46 13.72 -2.22
CA GLY A 35 -14.31 14.80 -2.73
C GLY A 35 -14.22 15.04 -4.24
N VAL A 36 -14.00 13.99 -5.04
CA VAL A 36 -13.94 14.09 -6.51
C VAL A 36 -15.02 13.23 -7.17
N ASP A 37 -15.27 13.49 -8.46
CA ASP A 37 -16.17 12.65 -9.24
C ASP A 37 -15.52 11.29 -9.60
N LYS A 38 -16.34 10.23 -9.65
CA LYS A 38 -15.90 8.86 -10.00
C LYS A 38 -15.17 8.79 -11.35
N SER A 39 -15.56 9.60 -12.34
CA SER A 39 -14.90 9.63 -13.65
C SER A 39 -13.46 10.14 -13.57
N ARG A 40 -13.13 11.00 -12.59
CA ARG A 40 -11.76 11.45 -12.35
C ARG A 40 -10.90 10.32 -11.79
N VAL A 41 -11.43 9.56 -10.84
CA VAL A 41 -10.73 8.40 -10.27
C VAL A 41 -10.50 7.30 -11.32
N SER A 42 -11.46 7.04 -12.21
CA SER A 42 -11.26 6.16 -13.36
C SER A 42 -10.19 6.69 -14.32
N ARG A 43 -10.19 8.01 -14.60
CA ARG A 43 -9.18 8.65 -15.47
C ARG A 43 -7.78 8.59 -14.87
N TRP A 44 -7.64 8.68 -13.55
CA TRP A 44 -6.34 8.61 -12.88
C TRP A 44 -5.63 7.27 -13.06
N GLN A 45 -6.40 6.19 -13.15
CA GLN A 45 -5.92 4.82 -13.38
C GLN A 45 -5.63 4.51 -14.86
N SER A 46 -5.93 5.45 -15.77
CA SER A 46 -5.60 5.30 -17.18
C SER A 46 -4.10 5.51 -17.42
N LYS A 47 -3.58 4.93 -18.50
CA LYS A 47 -2.17 5.11 -18.92
C LYS A 47 -1.84 6.59 -19.10
N GLY A 48 -0.70 7.03 -18.57
CA GLY A 48 -0.26 8.43 -18.49
C GLY A 48 -1.03 9.27 -17.47
N GLY A 49 -1.90 8.63 -16.68
CA GLY A 49 -2.75 9.25 -15.67
C GLY A 49 -2.00 9.65 -14.40
N LEU A 50 -2.77 10.06 -13.39
CA LEU A 50 -2.21 10.51 -12.12
C LEU A 50 -1.52 9.36 -11.37
N VAL A 51 -2.05 8.13 -11.45
CA VAL A 51 -1.49 6.98 -10.72
C VAL A 51 -0.09 6.64 -11.23
N GLU A 52 0.12 6.61 -12.55
CA GLU A 52 1.44 6.36 -13.14
C GLU A 52 2.48 7.41 -12.70
N LYS A 53 2.11 8.70 -12.76
CA LYS A 53 3.01 9.81 -12.35
C LYS A 53 3.28 9.81 -10.85
N ALA A 54 2.26 9.54 -10.04
CA ALA A 54 2.41 9.42 -8.60
C ALA A 54 3.34 8.26 -8.25
N SER A 55 3.24 7.13 -8.95
CA SER A 55 4.07 5.96 -8.68
C SER A 55 5.53 6.20 -9.06
N GLN A 56 5.78 6.90 -10.17
CA GLN A 56 7.12 7.36 -10.54
C GLN A 56 7.70 8.34 -9.51
N LEU A 57 6.88 9.28 -9.01
CA LEU A 57 7.29 10.21 -7.96
C LEU A 57 7.65 9.48 -6.67
N LEU A 58 6.80 8.55 -6.23
CA LEU A 58 7.02 7.75 -5.02
C LEU A 58 8.29 6.90 -5.13
N ALA A 59 8.54 6.30 -6.29
CA ALA A 59 9.79 5.58 -6.55
C ALA A 59 11.01 6.53 -6.56
N ALA A 60 10.89 7.74 -7.11
CA ALA A 60 12.00 8.69 -7.21
C ALA A 60 12.42 9.29 -5.86
N ILE A 61 11.52 9.33 -4.89
CA ILE A 61 11.82 9.80 -3.52
C ILE A 61 12.13 8.66 -2.56
N ASP A 62 12.29 7.42 -3.07
CA ASP A 62 12.42 6.19 -2.27
C ASP A 62 11.33 6.09 -1.18
N PHE A 63 10.08 6.43 -1.53
CA PHE A 63 8.93 6.27 -0.65
C PHE A 63 8.61 4.78 -0.51
N GLN A 64 9.36 4.12 0.36
CA GLN A 64 9.12 2.75 0.72
C GLN A 64 7.97 2.70 1.73
N ARG A 65 7.07 1.73 1.53
CA ARG A 65 6.16 1.30 2.59
C ARG A 65 7.03 0.92 3.80
N PRO A 66 6.73 1.38 5.02
CA PRO A 66 7.53 1.02 6.19
C PRO A 66 7.69 -0.51 6.25
N GLU A 67 8.94 -0.97 6.22
CA GLU A 67 9.27 -2.38 6.34
C GLU A 67 8.60 -2.95 7.60
N GLY A 68 7.86 -4.05 7.45
CA GLY A 68 7.08 -4.66 8.53
C GLY A 68 5.62 -4.23 8.62
N MET A 69 5.10 -3.38 7.71
CA MET A 69 3.67 -3.07 7.68
C MET A 69 2.86 -4.21 7.03
N VAL A 70 2.33 -5.10 7.88
CA VAL A 70 1.34 -6.11 7.46
C VAL A 70 -0.07 -5.53 7.60
N LEU A 71 -0.78 -5.42 6.48
CA LEU A 71 -2.16 -4.90 6.43
C LEU A 71 -3.15 -6.06 6.47
N PHE A 72 -3.81 -6.26 7.60
CA PHE A 72 -4.89 -7.23 7.73
C PHE A 72 -6.25 -6.52 7.57
N ARG A 73 -7.20 -7.05 6.77
CA ARG A 73 -8.60 -6.53 6.66
C ARG A 73 -9.66 -7.64 6.54
N GLY A 74 -10.82 -7.43 7.18
CA GLY A 74 -11.93 -8.39 7.31
C GLY A 74 -12.51 -8.46 8.75
N GLU A 75 -13.52 -9.30 8.99
CA GLU A 75 -14.16 -9.45 10.32
C GLU A 75 -13.34 -10.36 11.26
N GLU A 76 -12.69 -11.39 10.70
CA GLU A 76 -11.77 -12.32 11.38
C GLU A 76 -10.40 -11.69 11.73
N THR A 77 -10.22 -10.46 11.31
CA THR A 77 -8.94 -9.75 11.24
C THR A 77 -8.54 -9.12 12.56
N ALA A 78 -9.51 -8.71 13.37
CA ALA A 78 -9.23 -8.14 14.69
C ALA A 78 -8.66 -9.20 15.64
N GLU A 79 -9.17 -10.42 15.59
CA GLU A 79 -8.72 -11.52 16.44
C GLU A 79 -7.33 -12.03 16.01
N LEU A 80 -7.10 -12.16 14.70
CA LEU A 80 -5.77 -12.49 14.18
C LEU A 80 -4.73 -11.41 14.53
N ALA A 81 -5.09 -10.12 14.42
CA ALA A 81 -4.20 -9.03 14.79
C ALA A 81 -3.85 -9.05 16.29
N LYS A 82 -4.84 -9.28 17.16
CA LYS A 82 -4.61 -9.41 18.62
C LYS A 82 -3.69 -10.60 18.94
N GLY A 83 -3.94 -11.76 18.34
CA GLY A 83 -3.11 -12.96 18.53
C GLY A 83 -1.67 -12.75 18.09
N LEU A 84 -1.47 -12.10 16.94
CA LEU A 84 -0.13 -11.78 16.45
C LEU A 84 0.60 -10.76 17.34
N ILE A 85 -0.11 -9.72 17.80
CA ILE A 85 0.46 -8.73 18.74
C ILE A 85 0.93 -9.41 20.03
N ALA A 86 0.12 -10.33 20.58
CA ALA A 86 0.47 -11.07 21.79
C ALA A 86 1.71 -11.97 21.59
N MET A 87 1.82 -12.66 20.44
CA MET A 87 3.00 -13.47 20.13
C MET A 87 4.26 -12.62 19.94
N LEU A 88 4.16 -11.48 19.24
CA LEU A 88 5.29 -10.57 19.05
C LEU A 88 5.75 -9.93 20.37
N ASP A 89 4.82 -9.57 21.25
CA ASP A 89 5.14 -9.05 22.57
C ASP A 89 5.83 -10.12 23.44
N HIS A 90 5.40 -11.38 23.33
CA HIS A 90 6.07 -12.50 23.99
C HIS A 90 7.50 -12.73 23.47
N LEU A 91 7.75 -12.61 22.15
CA LEU A 91 9.09 -12.73 21.59
C LEU A 91 9.99 -11.54 21.95
N ARG A 92 9.40 -10.34 22.07
CA ARG A 92 10.10 -9.13 22.49
C ARG A 92 10.49 -9.16 23.97
N ASN A 93 9.62 -9.68 24.82
CA ASN A 93 9.81 -9.68 26.28
C ASN A 93 10.36 -11.03 26.81
N GLY A 94 10.30 -12.10 26.02
CA GLY A 94 10.71 -13.46 26.37
C GLY A 94 12.20 -13.76 26.15
N GLY A 95 12.99 -12.78 25.70
CA GLY A 95 14.45 -12.90 25.57
C GLY A 95 15.23 -12.78 26.89
N THR A 96 14.55 -12.59 28.02
CA THR A 96 15.19 -12.51 29.34
C THR A 96 14.48 -13.43 30.32
N GLY A 97 14.84 -14.70 30.32
CA GLY A 97 14.38 -15.65 31.32
C GLY A 97 14.86 -17.07 31.10
N GLY A 98 16.11 -17.36 31.47
CA GLY A 98 16.59 -18.72 31.80
C GLY A 98 17.19 -19.50 30.65
#